data_AF-A0A2G9HMI1-F1
#
_entry.id   AF-A0A2G9HMI1-F1
#
_cell.length_a   1.000
_cell.length_b   1.000
_cell.length_c   1.000
_cell.angle_alpha   90.00
_cell.angle_beta   90.00
_cell.angle_gamma   90.00
#
_symmetry.space_group_name_H-M   'P 1'
#
loop_
_entity.id
_entity.type
_entity.pdbx_description
1 polymer ?
#
loop_
_entity_poly.entity_id
_entity_poly.type
_entity_poly.pdbx_seq_one_letter_code
_entity_poly.pdbx_strand_id
1 'polypeptide(L)'
;MLYFMKNILTIKNELSVALQRKEQDIVNTILLVGVAKKRSQTTRDTGWDSLIDDMSAFCIKLDIEMLKFDSFLVFREKSKWKVAEYTILHHYRVKVFYKVIDWQLQE
;
A
#
# COMPACT_ATOMS: atom_id res chain seq x y z
N MET A 1 -3.97 -7.66 2.20
CA MET A 1 -2.80 -7.55 1.28
C MET A 1 -3.19 -7.34 -0.18
N LEU A 2 -4.02 -8.21 -0.77
CA LEU A 2 -4.44 -8.11 -2.18
C LEU A 2 -5.00 -6.73 -2.58
N TYR A 3 -5.84 -6.13 -1.73
CA TYR A 3 -6.41 -4.81 -2.00
C TYR A 3 -5.36 -3.68 -2.04
N PHE A 4 -4.37 -3.74 -1.14
CA PHE A 4 -3.24 -2.80 -1.14
C PHE A 4 -2.39 -2.94 -2.41
N MET A 5 -2.06 -4.17 -2.79
CA MET A 5 -1.32 -4.44 -4.03
C MET A 5 -2.09 -3.99 -5.27
N LYS A 6 -3.42 -4.14 -5.28
CA LYS A 6 -4.29 -3.65 -6.35
C LYS A 6 -4.22 -2.13 -6.48
N ASN A 7 -4.34 -1.37 -5.38
CA ASN A 7 -4.28 0.09 -5.42
C ASN A 7 -2.93 0.60 -5.92
N ILE A 8 -1.82 0.00 -5.45
CA ILE A 8 -0.46 0.33 -5.93
C ILE A 8 -0.32 0.03 -7.43
N LEU A 9 -0.82 -1.13 -7.86
CA LEU A 9 -0.73 -1.55 -9.26
C LEU A 9 -1.55 -0.64 -10.17
N THR A 10 -2.72 -0.19 -9.71
CA THR A 10 -3.53 0.81 -10.43
C THR A 10 -2.77 2.12 -10.63
N ILE A 11 -2.15 2.65 -9.56
CA ILE A 11 -1.35 3.89 -9.65
C ILE A 11 -0.16 3.71 -10.62
N LYS A 12 0.58 2.60 -10.52
CA LYS A 12 1.69 2.31 -11.44
C LYS A 12 1.22 2.15 -12.88
N ASN A 13 0.07 1.52 -13.11
CA ASN A 13 -0.49 1.33 -14.45
C ASN A 13 -0.93 2.66 -15.06
N GLU A 14 -1.61 3.52 -14.32
CA GLU A 14 -1.96 4.88 -14.78
C GLU A 14 -0.72 5.67 -15.20
N LEU A 15 0.34 5.63 -14.38
CA LEU A 15 1.61 6.29 -14.67
C LEU A 15 2.30 5.68 -15.90
N SER A 16 2.32 4.35 -16.01
CA SER A 16 2.93 3.66 -17.15
C SER A 16 2.22 3.97 -18.47
N VAL A 17 0.88 3.97 -18.47
CA VAL A 17 0.07 4.34 -19.64
C VAL A 17 0.31 5.80 -20.02
N ALA A 18 0.41 6.71 -19.05
CA ALA A 18 0.74 8.10 -19.29
C ALA A 18 2.14 8.27 -19.92
N LEU A 19 3.14 7.54 -19.42
CA LEU A 19 4.53 7.60 -19.89
C LEU A 19 4.72 6.93 -21.27
N GLN A 20 3.95 5.90 -21.58
CA GLN A 20 4.02 5.19 -22.87
C GLN A 20 3.45 6.00 -24.04
N ARG A 21 2.60 7.00 -23.78
CA ARG A 21 2.05 7.93 -24.81
C ARG A 21 3.09 8.96 -25.30
N LYS A 22 4.35 8.54 -25.43
CA LYS A 22 5.53 9.36 -25.73
C LYS A 22 5.29 10.48 -26.76
N GLU A 23 5.75 11.68 -26.35
CA GLU A 23 6.38 12.76 -27.14
C GLU A 23 5.68 14.13 -27.28
N GLN A 24 4.36 14.29 -27.17
CA GLN A 24 3.82 15.64 -27.43
C GLN A 24 3.88 16.61 -26.25
N ASP A 25 4.08 16.13 -25.01
CA ASP A 25 4.03 17.04 -23.87
C ASP A 25 4.84 16.55 -22.65
N ILE A 26 6.14 16.89 -22.64
CA ILE A 26 7.03 16.72 -21.47
C ILE A 26 6.44 17.44 -20.25
N VAL A 27 5.77 18.59 -20.45
CA VAL A 27 5.15 19.34 -19.36
C VAL A 27 3.99 18.54 -18.78
N ASN A 28 3.13 17.94 -19.61
CA ASN A 28 2.06 17.06 -19.14
C ASN A 28 2.61 15.82 -18.41
N THR A 29 3.73 15.26 -18.87
CA THR A 29 4.39 14.12 -18.20
C THR A 29 4.90 14.51 -16.81
N ILE A 30 5.59 15.64 -16.68
CA ILE A 30 6.06 16.17 -15.39
C ILE A 30 4.89 16.45 -14.46
N LEU A 31 3.79 17.00 -14.99
CA LEU A 31 2.58 17.31 -14.25
C LEU A 31 1.91 16.03 -13.74
N LEU A 32 1.85 14.98 -14.56
CA LEU A 32 1.34 13.65 -14.17
C LEU A 32 2.20 12.99 -13.10
N VAL A 33 3.53 13.09 -13.19
CA VAL A 33 4.45 12.62 -12.14
C VAL A 33 4.21 13.39 -10.84
N GLY A 34 4.04 14.71 -10.90
CA GLY A 34 3.70 15.53 -9.74
C GLY A 34 2.36 15.15 -9.11
N VAL A 35 1.34 14.88 -9.92
CA VAL A 35 0.02 14.41 -9.47
C VAL A 35 0.12 13.02 -8.83
N ALA A 36 0.85 12.10 -9.46
CA ALA A 36 1.07 10.75 -8.93
C ALA A 36 1.80 10.81 -7.58
N LYS A 37 2.85 11.63 -7.46
CA LYS A 37 3.59 11.85 -6.21
C LYS A 37 2.69 12.42 -5.11
N LYS A 38 1.86 13.41 -5.43
CA LYS A 38 0.90 13.99 -4.48
C LYS A 38 -0.16 12.96 -4.04
N ARG A 39 -0.65 12.12 -4.94
CA ARG A 39 -1.59 11.03 -4.63
C ARG A 39 -0.93 9.98 -3.72
N SER A 40 0.30 9.58 -4.00
CA SER A 40 1.08 8.68 -3.13
C SER A 40 1.29 9.27 -1.74
N GLN A 41 1.63 10.56 -1.63
CA GLN A 41 1.75 11.26 -0.35
C GLN A 41 0.42 11.27 0.42
N THR A 42 -0.69 11.60 -0.24
CA THR A 42 -2.03 11.58 0.36
C THR A 42 -2.39 10.17 0.84
N THR A 43 -2.05 9.15 0.05
CA THR A 43 -2.28 7.74 0.40
C THR A 43 -1.46 7.33 1.62
N ARG A 44 -0.25 7.85 1.79
CA ARG A 44 0.57 7.65 2.97
C ARG A 44 -0.04 8.27 4.23
N ASP A 45 -0.51 9.51 4.11
CA ASP A 45 -0.91 10.32 5.25
C ASP A 45 -2.33 9.99 5.74
N THR A 46 -3.27 9.72 4.82
CA THR A 46 -4.68 9.44 5.16
C THR A 46 -5.18 8.10 4.65
N GLY A 47 -4.44 7.42 3.77
CA GLY A 47 -4.92 6.22 3.09
C GLY A 47 -4.87 4.94 3.93
N TRP A 48 -4.18 4.95 5.08
CA TRP A 48 -4.13 3.77 5.96
C TRP A 48 -5.50 3.46 6.57
N ASP A 49 -6.19 4.46 7.11
CA ASP A 49 -7.47 4.23 7.79
C ASP A 49 -8.55 3.81 6.79
N SER A 50 -8.61 4.48 5.63
CA SER A 50 -9.52 4.07 4.54
C SER A 50 -9.23 2.65 4.04
N LEU A 51 -7.95 2.23 4.02
CA LEU A 51 -7.57 0.89 3.63
C LEU A 51 -8.09 -0.16 4.61
N ILE A 52 -8.02 0.14 5.92
CA ILE A 52 -8.54 -0.74 6.97
C ILE A 52 -10.06 -0.84 6.89
N ASP A 53 -10.75 0.28 6.66
CA ASP A 53 -12.20 0.30 6.49
C ASP A 53 -12.65 -0.53 5.28
N ASP A 54 -11.99 -0.35 4.13
CA ASP A 54 -12.27 -1.14 2.92
C ASP A 54 -12.00 -2.64 3.13
N MET A 55 -10.91 -2.98 3.84
CA MET A 55 -10.61 -4.37 4.19
C MET A 55 -11.64 -4.95 5.16
N SER A 56 -12.09 -4.16 6.14
CA SER A 56 -13.13 -4.57 7.08
C SER A 56 -14.44 -4.85 6.34
N ALA A 57 -14.88 -3.94 5.47
CA ALA A 57 -16.08 -4.10 4.66
C ALA A 57 -15.99 -5.34 3.75
N PHE A 58 -14.82 -5.62 3.16
CA PHE A 58 -14.58 -6.81 2.35
C PHE A 58 -14.64 -8.10 3.18
N CYS A 59 -14.01 -8.11 4.36
CA CYS A 59 -14.03 -9.26 5.28
C CYS A 59 -15.45 -9.55 5.77
N ILE A 60 -16.22 -8.52 6.17
CA ILE A 60 -17.62 -8.65 6.56
C ILE A 60 -18.45 -9.24 5.41
N LYS A 61 -18.25 -8.74 4.18
CA LYS A 61 -18.99 -9.21 3.00
C LYS A 61 -18.74 -10.69 2.69
N LEU A 62 -17.55 -11.21 3.00
CA LEU A 62 -17.16 -12.58 2.71
C LEU A 62 -17.20 -13.50 3.94
N ASP A 63 -17.70 -13.00 5.08
CA ASP A 63 -17.71 -13.71 6.37
C ASP A 63 -16.31 -14.23 6.80
N ILE A 64 -15.29 -13.42 6.54
CA ILE A 64 -13.90 -13.72 6.90
C ILE A 64 -13.58 -13.03 8.22
N GLU A 65 -13.09 -13.80 9.20
CA GLU A 65 -12.63 -13.25 10.47
C GLU A 65 -11.47 -12.26 10.25
N MET A 66 -11.65 -11.03 10.75
CA MET A 66 -10.64 -10.00 10.65
C MET A 66 -9.47 -10.30 11.58
N LEU A 67 -8.25 -10.04 11.10
CA LEU A 67 -7.04 -10.30 11.86
C LEU A 67 -6.98 -9.42 13.11
N LYS A 68 -6.63 -9.99 14.28
CA LYS A 68 -6.40 -9.21 15.51
C LYS A 68 -5.11 -8.40 15.41
N PHE A 69 -5.25 -7.13 15.04
CA PHE A 69 -4.14 -6.21 14.78
C PHE A 69 -3.24 -5.93 15.99
N ASP A 70 -3.79 -6.03 17.20
CA ASP A 70 -3.05 -5.81 18.46
C ASP A 70 -2.25 -7.04 18.92
N SER A 71 -2.38 -8.18 18.24
CA SER A 71 -1.57 -9.35 18.57
C SER A 71 -0.13 -9.19 18.07
N PHE A 72 0.80 -9.87 18.75
CA PHE A 72 2.19 -9.93 18.30
C PHE A 72 2.29 -10.70 16.99
N LEU A 73 3.11 -10.20 16.05
CA LEU A 73 3.32 -10.90 14.79
C LEU A 73 4.11 -12.18 15.05
N VAL A 74 3.49 -13.34 14.84
CA VAL A 74 4.18 -14.63 14.91
C VAL A 74 4.55 -15.03 13.48
N PHE A 75 5.84 -15.20 13.22
CA PHE A 75 6.33 -15.60 11.90
C PHE A 75 7.28 -16.78 12.01
N ARG A 76 7.33 -17.56 10.93
CA ARG A 76 8.11 -18.77 10.86
C ARG A 76 9.49 -18.46 10.28
N GLU A 77 10.52 -18.52 11.12
CA GLU A 77 11.89 -18.45 10.66
C GLU A 77 12.48 -19.87 10.73
N LYS A 78 12.58 -20.53 9.56
CA LYS A 78 12.91 -21.96 9.40
C LYS A 78 11.82 -22.88 10.00
N SER A 79 12.19 -23.80 10.90
CA SER A 79 11.28 -24.75 11.58
C SER A 79 10.79 -24.26 12.94
N LYS A 80 11.19 -23.06 13.39
CA LYS A 80 10.77 -22.49 14.67
C LYS A 80 9.87 -21.28 14.46
N TRP A 81 8.81 -21.21 15.26
CA TRP A 81 7.96 -20.02 15.34
C TRP A 81 8.66 -18.98 16.22
N LYS A 82 8.76 -17.75 15.74
CA LYS A 82 9.25 -16.60 16.51
C LYS A 82 8.13 -15.58 16.64
N VAL A 83 8.08 -14.96 17.81
CA VAL A 83 7.20 -13.82 18.09
C VAL A 83 8.01 -12.55 17.83
N ALA A 84 7.49 -11.66 16.99
CA ALA A 84 8.08 -10.35 16.78
C ALA A 84 7.88 -9.47 18.01
N GLU A 85 8.83 -8.57 18.27
CA GLU A 85 8.71 -7.55 19.33
C GLU A 85 7.65 -6.48 19.04
N TYR A 86 7.01 -6.53 17.88
CA TYR A 86 6.05 -5.54 17.42
C TYR A 86 4.76 -6.19 16.93
N THR A 87 3.67 -5.45 17.01
CA THR A 87 2.33 -5.93 16.68
C THR A 87 2.16 -6.13 15.17
N ILE A 88 1.15 -6.93 14.81
CA ILE A 88 0.71 -7.10 13.43
C ILE A 88 0.35 -5.75 12.80
N LEU A 89 -0.29 -4.85 13.56
CA LEU A 89 -0.56 -3.49 13.13
C LEU A 89 0.72 -2.76 12.73
N HIS A 90 1.73 -2.76 13.59
CA HIS A 90 2.99 -2.09 13.32
C HIS A 90 3.70 -2.70 12.11
N HIS A 91 3.65 -4.02 11.96
CA HIS A 91 4.20 -4.70 10.78
C HIS A 91 3.60 -4.16 9.49
N TYR A 92 2.28 -4.23 9.37
CA TYR A 92 1.61 -3.89 8.13
C TYR A 92 1.59 -2.38 7.87
N ARG A 93 1.42 -1.54 8.88
CA ARG A 93 1.40 -0.09 8.73
C ARG A 93 2.78 0.49 8.43
N VAL A 94 3.75 0.17 9.28
CA VAL A 94 5.07 0.83 9.24
C VAL A 94 6.02 0.09 8.31
N LYS A 95 6.16 -1.23 8.48
CA LYS A 95 7.17 -1.99 7.74
C LYS A 95 6.77 -2.34 6.32
N VAL A 96 5.46 -2.41 6.04
CA VAL A 96 4.95 -2.71 4.69
C VAL A 96 4.36 -1.46 4.04
N PHE A 97 3.28 -0.91 4.57
CA PHE A 97 2.50 0.13 3.89
C PHE A 97 3.31 1.40 3.65
N TYR A 98 3.87 2.00 4.70
CA TYR A 98 4.74 3.17 4.54
C TYR A 98 5.97 2.87 3.68
N LYS A 99 6.64 1.75 3.91
CA LYS A 99 7.85 1.39 3.15
C LYS A 99 7.60 1.26 1.65
N VAL A 100 6.47 0.68 1.24
CA VAL A 100 6.12 0.54 -0.17
C VAL A 100 5.76 1.89 -0.80
N ILE A 101 5.02 2.75 -0.09
CA ILE A 101 4.68 4.08 -0.61
C ILE A 101 5.92 4.98 -0.67
N ASP A 102 6.77 4.96 0.36
CA ASP A 102 8.02 5.71 0.40
C ASP A 102 8.95 5.28 -0.75
N TRP A 103 8.99 3.99 -1.09
CA TRP A 103 9.69 3.50 -2.28
C TRP A 103 9.12 4.12 -3.57
N GLN A 104 7.79 4.17 -3.71
CA GLN A 104 7.15 4.79 -4.88
C GLN A 104 7.33 6.30 -4.95
N LEU A 105 7.63 6.98 -3.83
CA LEU A 105 7.92 8.41 -3.79
C LEU A 105 9.37 8.74 -4.13
N GLN A 106 10.26 7.75 -4.04
CA GLN A 106 11.69 7.85 -4.33
C GLN A 106 12.03 7.50 -5.80
N GLU A 107 11.18 6.72 -6.48
CA GLU A 107 11.15 6.60 -7.95
C GLU A 107 10.82 7.95 -8.62
#